data_AF-A0A1B8X2S7-F1
#
_entry.id   AF-A0A1B8X2S7-F1
#
_cell.length_a   1.000
_cell.length_b   1.000
_cell.length_c   1.000
_cell.angle_alpha   90.00
_cell.angle_beta   90.00
_cell.angle_gamma   90.00
#
_symmetry.space_group_name_H-M   'P 1'
#
loop_
_entity.id
_entity.type
_entity.pdbx_description
1 polymer ?
#
loop_
_entity_poly.entity_id
_entity_poly.type
_entity_poly.pdbx_seq_one_letter_code
_entity_poly.pdbx_strand_id
1 'polypeptide(L)'
;MDDELVNISDLNQYLYCPRRVYYIKYFDTIETNYYLVDGKLKHNNKSRKGGWIKELYVKSDQLGLHGKIDLLEIKNMLGSGYVPIERKRGFSYHANDEIQLAAYCMLLEDYLQEPINLGYIYLFGTNQRYAITITNWHREKVKEITKAICKMTIDSIPDFTDNPNKCKKCSVVQYCMPFETKMLEKK
;
A
#
# COMPACT_ATOMS: atom_id res chain seq x y z
N MET A 1 3.58 23.79 3.78
CA MET A 1 3.21 22.83 2.72
C MET A 1 2.55 21.70 3.47
N ASP A 2 1.26 21.45 3.25
CA ASP A 2 0.64 20.25 3.81
C ASP A 2 1.45 19.05 3.30
N ASP A 3 2.10 18.34 4.21
CA ASP A 3 2.80 17.09 3.91
C ASP A 3 1.73 16.08 3.50
N GLU A 4 1.46 16.01 2.20
CA GLU A 4 0.52 15.07 1.63
C GLU A 4 0.99 13.65 1.95
N LEU A 5 0.28 12.99 2.86
CA LEU A 5 0.58 11.63 3.29
C LEU A 5 0.54 10.69 2.08
N VAL A 6 1.47 9.75 2.02
CA VAL A 6 1.53 8.76 0.95
C VAL A 6 0.56 7.62 1.23
N ASN A 7 -0.23 7.23 0.23
CA ASN A 7 -1.09 6.08 0.39
C ASN A 7 -0.27 4.78 0.39
N ILE A 8 -0.62 3.83 1.27
CA ILE A 8 0.03 2.50 1.28
C ILE A 8 -0.06 1.79 -0.07
N SER A 9 -1.16 1.95 -0.82
CA SER A 9 -1.24 1.33 -2.15
C SER A 9 -0.17 1.86 -3.11
N ASP A 10 0.27 3.11 -2.94
CA ASP A 10 1.29 3.72 -3.80
C ASP A 10 2.66 3.10 -3.59
N LEU A 11 2.96 2.54 -2.42
CA LEU A 11 4.20 1.78 -2.20
C LEU A 11 4.22 0.52 -3.08
N ASN A 12 3.08 -0.18 -3.16
CA ASN A 12 2.92 -1.34 -4.04
C ASN A 12 3.07 -0.92 -5.51
N GLN A 13 2.44 0.20 -5.89
CA GLN A 13 2.50 0.75 -7.25
C GLN A 13 3.90 1.23 -7.62
N TYR A 14 4.64 1.83 -6.69
CA TYR A 14 5.99 2.34 -6.93
C TYR A 14 6.95 1.19 -7.26
N LEU A 15 6.88 0.11 -6.48
CA LEU A 15 7.65 -1.12 -6.74
C LEU A 15 7.22 -1.81 -8.05
N TYR A 16 5.96 -1.63 -8.45
CA TYR A 16 5.51 -2.08 -9.77
C TYR A 16 6.17 -1.26 -10.87
N CYS A 17 6.03 0.08 -10.83
CA CYS A 17 6.63 1.04 -11.75
C CYS A 17 6.53 2.46 -11.15
N PRO A 18 7.64 3.18 -10.90
CA PRO A 18 7.59 4.56 -10.38
C PRO A 18 6.80 5.52 -11.29
N ARG A 19 6.93 5.36 -12.62
CA ARG A 19 6.16 6.17 -13.59
C ARG A 19 4.64 5.94 -13.47
N ARG A 20 4.21 4.77 -13.00
CA ARG A 20 2.78 4.51 -12.70
C ARG A 20 2.29 5.39 -11.55
N VAL A 21 3.07 5.49 -10.47
CA VAL A 21 2.75 6.35 -9.31
C VAL A 21 2.71 7.81 -9.71
N TYR A 22 3.65 8.26 -10.54
CA TYR A 22 3.63 9.62 -11.08
C TYR A 22 2.28 9.99 -11.74
N TYR A 23 1.77 9.12 -12.63
CA TYR A 23 0.47 9.36 -13.30
C TYR A 23 -0.72 9.27 -12.35
N ILE A 24 -0.68 8.41 -11.35
CA ILE A 24 -1.74 8.33 -10.33
C ILE A 24 -1.74 9.61 -9.48
N LYS A 25 -0.58 10.02 -9.00
CA LYS A 25 -0.40 11.15 -8.08
C LYS A 25 -0.74 12.50 -8.71
N TYR A 26 -0.26 12.77 -9.92
CA TYR A 26 -0.34 14.12 -10.50
C TYR A 26 -1.53 14.34 -11.44
N PHE A 27 -2.19 13.28 -11.87
CA PHE A 27 -3.25 13.37 -12.89
C PHE A 27 -4.54 12.65 -12.46
N ASP A 28 -4.63 12.22 -11.20
CA ASP A 28 -5.78 11.54 -10.57
C ASP A 28 -6.42 10.50 -11.50
N THR A 29 -5.58 9.73 -12.18
CA THR A 29 -5.99 8.82 -13.27
C THR A 29 -6.78 7.61 -12.76
N ILE A 30 -7.02 7.53 -11.45
CA ILE A 30 -7.81 6.52 -10.77
C ILE A 30 -8.64 7.26 -9.71
N GLU A 31 -9.98 7.21 -9.83
CA GLU A 31 -10.86 7.71 -8.77
C GLU A 31 -10.55 6.96 -7.47
N THR A 32 -9.85 7.64 -6.56
CA THR A 32 -9.51 7.05 -5.27
C THR A 32 -10.22 7.85 -4.19
N ASN A 33 -11.45 7.45 -3.89
CA ASN A 33 -12.27 8.01 -2.81
C ASN A 33 -11.64 7.67 -1.45
N TYR A 34 -10.62 8.43 -1.04
CA TYR A 34 -10.07 8.38 0.29
C TYR A 34 -10.83 9.37 1.17
N TYR A 35 -11.89 8.89 1.83
CA TYR A 35 -12.40 9.59 3.00
C TYR A 35 -11.38 9.43 4.12
N LEU A 36 -10.47 10.41 4.27
CA LEU A 36 -9.64 10.56 5.46
C LEU A 36 -10.57 10.89 6.63
N VAL A 37 -11.09 9.86 7.29
CA VAL A 37 -11.87 10.05 8.51
C VAL A 37 -10.90 10.36 9.63
N ASP A 38 -10.85 11.63 10.01
CA ASP A 38 -10.02 12.09 11.10
C ASP A 38 -10.50 11.53 12.45
N GLY A 39 -9.53 11.10 13.26
CA GLY A 39 -9.57 11.11 14.72
C GLY A 39 -10.89 10.73 15.40
N LYS A 40 -11.31 9.47 15.24
CA LYS A 40 -12.07 8.62 16.18
C LYS A 40 -12.77 7.59 15.31
N LEU A 41 -12.40 6.32 15.45
CA LEU A 41 -13.30 5.21 15.14
C LEU A 41 -14.54 5.37 16.04
N LYS A 42 -15.46 6.27 15.66
CA LYS A 42 -16.80 6.36 16.19
C LYS A 42 -17.45 5.04 15.84
N HIS A 43 -17.41 4.13 16.81
CA HIS A 43 -18.43 3.13 17.09
C HIS A 43 -19.32 2.79 15.88
N ASN A 44 -18.78 2.02 14.94
CA ASN A 44 -19.66 1.10 14.21
C ASN A 44 -19.59 -0.23 14.92
N ASN A 45 -20.51 -0.37 15.88
CA ASN A 45 -20.75 -1.50 16.76
C ASN A 45 -21.24 -2.76 15.99
N LYS A 46 -20.70 -3.03 14.80
CA LYS A 46 -21.23 -4.05 13.86
C LYS A 46 -20.33 -5.26 13.61
N SER A 47 -19.25 -5.47 14.38
CA SER A 47 -18.58 -6.79 14.42
C SER A 47 -17.84 -7.11 15.71
N ARG A 48 -18.32 -6.69 16.89
CA ARG A 48 -17.81 -7.24 18.18
C ARG A 48 -18.19 -8.73 18.40
N LYS A 49 -18.83 -9.39 17.43
CA LYS A 49 -19.02 -10.84 17.40
C LYS A 49 -17.98 -11.47 16.47
N GLY A 50 -16.89 -11.96 17.07
CA GLY A 50 -15.91 -12.84 16.43
C GLY A 50 -14.73 -12.14 15.78
N GLY A 51 -13.67 -11.89 16.55
CA GLY A 51 -12.27 -11.92 16.08
C GLY A 51 -11.78 -11.05 14.92
N TRP A 52 -12.56 -10.14 14.32
CA TRP A 52 -12.08 -9.32 13.18
C TRP A 52 -12.70 -7.91 13.13
N ILE A 53 -11.91 -6.93 12.65
CA ILE A 53 -12.30 -5.57 12.27
C ILE A 53 -12.17 -5.46 10.75
N LYS A 54 -13.12 -4.80 10.09
CA LYS A 54 -13.10 -4.56 8.63
C LYS A 54 -12.93 -3.07 8.36
N GLU A 55 -12.24 -2.76 7.27
CA GLU A 55 -12.12 -1.40 6.71
C GLU A 55 -11.63 -0.36 7.73
N LEU A 56 -10.54 -0.68 8.41
CA LEU A 56 -9.89 0.22 9.36
C LEU A 56 -9.00 1.21 8.60
N TYR A 57 -9.35 2.48 8.66
CA TYR A 57 -8.49 3.56 8.17
C TYR A 57 -7.51 3.97 9.26
N VAL A 58 -6.24 4.06 8.89
CA VAL A 58 -5.14 4.48 9.78
C VAL A 58 -4.24 5.46 9.03
N LYS A 59 -3.70 6.41 9.77
CA LYS A 59 -2.73 7.40 9.29
C LYS A 59 -1.63 7.57 10.33
N SER A 60 -0.44 7.94 9.89
CA SER A 60 0.68 8.28 10.74
C SER A 60 1.45 9.42 10.10
N ASP A 61 1.41 10.58 10.75
CA ASP A 61 2.16 11.77 10.31
C ASP A 61 3.67 11.52 10.45
N GLN A 62 4.09 10.78 11.49
CA GLN A 62 5.48 10.39 11.70
C GLN A 62 6.02 9.51 10.56
N LEU A 63 5.18 8.61 10.03
CA LEU A 63 5.57 7.73 8.92
C LEU A 63 5.33 8.38 7.55
N GLY A 64 4.59 9.49 7.47
CA GLY A 64 4.15 10.08 6.20
C GLY A 64 3.23 9.15 5.41
N LEU A 65 2.44 8.31 6.10
CA LEU A 65 1.65 7.24 5.49
C LEU A 65 0.18 7.29 5.93
N HIS A 66 -0.70 6.86 5.03
CA HIS A 66 -2.08 6.52 5.36
C HIS A 66 -2.57 5.33 4.54
N GLY A 67 -3.60 4.64 5.02
CA GLY A 67 -4.17 3.51 4.29
C GLY A 67 -5.41 2.91 4.94
N LYS A 68 -6.10 2.07 4.17
CA LYS A 68 -7.26 1.30 4.63
C LYS A 68 -6.88 -0.17 4.77
N ILE A 69 -6.90 -0.69 5.97
CA ILE A 69 -6.74 -2.12 6.25
C ILE A 69 -8.08 -2.79 6.02
N ASP A 70 -8.18 -3.62 4.99
CA ASP A 70 -9.42 -4.30 4.61
C ASP A 70 -9.94 -5.22 5.72
N LEU A 71 -9.03 -5.97 6.35
CA LEU A 71 -9.35 -6.93 7.39
C LEU A 71 -8.22 -6.99 8.43
N LEU A 72 -8.58 -6.83 9.69
CA LEU A 72 -7.70 -6.92 10.85
C LEU A 72 -8.22 -8.01 11.77
N GLU A 73 -7.45 -9.08 11.97
CA GLU A 73 -7.77 -10.14 12.93
C GLU A 73 -7.43 -9.69 14.35
N ILE A 74 -8.28 -10.05 15.32
CA ILE A 74 -8.05 -9.91 16.76
C ILE A 74 -7.87 -11.31 17.34
N LYS A 75 -6.63 -11.66 17.67
CA LYS A 75 -6.23 -12.87 18.38
C LYS A 75 -6.23 -12.63 19.88
N ASN A 76 -7.00 -13.44 20.61
CA ASN A 76 -7.08 -13.40 22.07
C ASN A 76 -6.06 -14.38 22.68
N MET A 77 -4.74 -14.11 22.61
CA MET A 77 -3.70 -14.82 23.36
C MET A 77 -2.47 -13.92 23.56
N LEU A 78 -1.77 -14.06 24.69
CA LEU A 78 -0.62 -13.24 25.16
C LEU A 78 0.31 -12.75 24.02
N GLY A 79 0.21 -11.46 23.71
CA GLY A 79 0.87 -10.76 22.60
C GLY A 79 -0.13 -9.87 21.87
N SER A 80 0.30 -8.75 21.30
CA SER A 80 -0.56 -7.77 20.61
C SER A 80 -1.49 -8.49 19.62
N GLY A 81 -2.78 -8.49 19.94
CA GLY A 81 -3.77 -9.36 19.30
C GLY A 81 -4.09 -8.99 17.86
N TYR A 82 -3.46 -7.97 17.28
CA TYR A 82 -3.89 -7.39 16.02
C TYR A 82 -3.04 -7.88 14.85
N VAL A 83 -3.67 -8.52 13.87
CA VAL A 83 -2.96 -9.06 12.69
C VAL A 83 -3.62 -8.61 11.38
N PRO A 84 -3.00 -7.72 10.60
CA PRO A 84 -3.56 -7.26 9.34
C PRO A 84 -3.54 -8.37 8.28
N ILE A 85 -4.55 -8.35 7.41
CA ILE A 85 -4.72 -9.30 6.31
C ILE A 85 -4.90 -8.54 5.01
N GLU A 86 -3.90 -8.62 4.15
CA GLU A 86 -3.96 -8.10 2.78
C GLU A 86 -4.60 -9.13 1.86
N ARG A 87 -5.70 -8.77 1.20
CA ARG A 87 -6.48 -9.68 0.35
C ARG A 87 -6.19 -9.43 -1.13
N LYS A 88 -5.66 -10.42 -1.84
CA LYS A 88 -5.35 -10.32 -3.27
C LYS A 88 -6.23 -11.27 -4.08
N ARG A 89 -6.82 -10.75 -5.16
CA ARG A 89 -7.67 -11.54 -6.09
C ARG A 89 -6.88 -12.58 -6.91
N GLY A 90 -5.55 -12.46 -6.96
CA GLY A 90 -4.68 -13.33 -7.77
C GLY A 90 -4.42 -14.71 -7.17
N PHE A 91 -3.62 -15.49 -7.90
CA PHE A 91 -3.15 -16.84 -7.51
C PHE A 91 -1.76 -16.83 -6.88
N SER A 92 -1.07 -15.69 -6.92
CA SER A 92 0.25 -15.49 -6.31
C SER A 92 0.33 -14.10 -5.66
N TYR A 93 1.27 -13.92 -4.75
CA TYR A 93 1.71 -12.61 -4.27
C TYR A 93 3.16 -12.35 -4.68
N HIS A 94 3.58 -11.09 -4.59
CA HIS A 94 4.93 -10.65 -4.93
C HIS A 94 5.54 -9.81 -3.82
N ALA A 95 6.83 -9.50 -3.92
CA ALA A 95 7.55 -8.72 -2.90
C ALA A 95 6.91 -7.35 -2.62
N ASN A 96 6.27 -6.71 -3.60
CA ASN A 96 5.56 -5.45 -3.38
C ASN A 96 4.31 -5.61 -2.50
N ASP A 97 3.66 -6.78 -2.49
CA ASP A 97 2.56 -7.08 -1.58
C ASP A 97 3.07 -7.26 -0.13
N GLU A 98 4.26 -7.84 0.05
CA GLU A 98 4.91 -7.93 1.37
C GLU A 98 5.26 -6.54 1.92
N ILE A 99 5.78 -5.65 1.09
CA ILE A 99 6.07 -4.26 1.49
C ILE A 99 4.80 -3.49 1.84
N GLN A 100 3.72 -3.68 1.07
CA GLN A 100 2.42 -3.09 1.37
C GLN A 100 1.88 -3.56 2.73
N LEU A 101 1.97 -4.87 2.99
CA LEU A 101 1.58 -5.46 4.27
C LEU A 101 2.45 -4.94 5.42
N ALA A 102 3.76 -4.82 5.22
CA ALA A 102 4.67 -4.23 6.20
C ALA A 102 4.30 -2.79 6.54
N ALA A 103 3.88 -1.99 5.56
CA ALA A 103 3.40 -0.63 5.78
C ALA A 103 2.13 -0.60 6.64
N TYR A 104 1.19 -1.54 6.42
CA TYR A 104 0.01 -1.68 7.30
C TYR A 104 0.39 -2.05 8.72
N CYS A 105 1.33 -2.99 8.90
CA CYS A 105 1.84 -3.32 10.23
C CYS A 105 2.43 -2.08 10.91
N MET A 106 3.27 -1.31 10.21
CA MET A 106 3.87 -0.08 10.75
C MET A 106 2.82 0.99 11.12
N LEU A 107 1.78 1.18 10.30
CA LEU A 107 0.67 2.09 10.65
C LEU A 107 -0.10 1.62 11.89
N LEU A 108 -0.33 0.31 12.02
CA LEU A 108 -0.99 -0.25 13.20
C LEU A 108 -0.14 -0.10 14.45
N GLU A 109 1.18 -0.31 14.35
CA GLU A 109 2.08 -0.11 15.48
C GLU A 109 2.05 1.32 15.99
N ASP A 110 2.08 2.30 15.09
CA ASP A 110 1.97 3.70 15.44
C ASP A 110 0.59 4.04 16.03
N TYR A 111 -0.48 3.44 15.50
CA TYR A 111 -1.83 3.66 15.99
C TYR A 111 -2.11 3.01 17.36
N LEU A 112 -1.58 1.80 17.59
CA LEU A 112 -1.84 0.98 18.79
C LEU A 112 -0.77 1.15 19.87
N GLN A 113 0.40 1.70 19.52
CA GLN A 113 1.59 1.76 20.37
C GLN A 113 2.05 0.37 20.85
N GLU A 114 1.87 -0.65 20.01
CA GLU A 114 2.26 -2.04 20.25
C GLU A 114 2.96 -2.61 19.02
N PRO A 115 3.96 -3.50 19.16
CA PRO A 115 4.64 -4.10 18.00
C PRO A 115 3.73 -5.05 17.22
N ILE A 116 3.78 -4.99 15.89
CA ILE A 116 3.02 -5.81 14.93
C ILE A 116 4.02 -6.38 13.92
N ASN A 117 4.58 -7.55 14.25
CA ASN A 117 5.63 -8.20 13.45
C ASN A 117 5.11 -9.32 12.54
N LEU A 118 3.79 -9.53 12.49
CA LEU A 118 3.17 -10.56 11.68
C LEU A 118 1.98 -9.96 10.94
N GLY A 119 1.90 -10.26 9.66
CA GLY A 119 0.70 -10.04 8.86
C GLY A 119 0.42 -11.27 8.03
N TYR A 120 -0.70 -11.25 7.30
CA TYR A 120 -0.97 -12.30 6.33
C TYR A 120 -1.38 -11.74 4.97
N ILE A 121 -0.97 -12.44 3.92
CA ILE A 121 -1.51 -12.27 2.58
C ILE A 121 -2.49 -13.40 2.33
N TYR A 122 -3.72 -13.06 1.95
CA TYR A 122 -4.74 -14.02 1.57
C TYR A 122 -5.02 -13.94 0.07
N LEU A 123 -4.85 -15.07 -0.62
CA LEU A 123 -5.06 -15.20 -2.06
C LEU A 123 -6.43 -15.83 -2.33
N PHE A 124 -7.34 -15.09 -2.97
CA PHE A 124 -8.63 -15.65 -3.35
C PHE A 124 -8.52 -16.72 -4.44
N GLY A 125 -7.55 -16.60 -5.34
CA GLY A 125 -7.39 -17.55 -6.45
C GLY A 125 -7.08 -18.97 -5.97
N THR A 126 -6.35 -19.10 -4.86
CA THR A 126 -5.99 -20.40 -4.27
C THR A 126 -6.70 -20.68 -2.94
N ASN A 127 -7.43 -19.72 -2.37
CA ASN A 127 -7.99 -19.76 -1.02
C ASN A 127 -6.92 -20.07 0.06
N GLN A 128 -5.69 -19.57 -0.14
CA GLN A 128 -4.57 -19.79 0.77
C GLN A 128 -4.18 -18.51 1.51
N ARG A 129 -3.66 -18.69 2.73
CA ARG A 129 -3.18 -17.62 3.60
C ARG A 129 -1.71 -17.83 3.91
N TYR A 130 -0.89 -16.81 3.64
CA TYR A 130 0.56 -16.84 3.83
C TYR A 130 0.95 -15.94 4.99
N ALA A 131 1.66 -16.49 5.97
CA ALA A 131 2.18 -15.75 7.12
C ALA A 131 3.43 -14.99 6.68
N ILE A 132 3.44 -13.67 6.86
CA ILE A 132 4.59 -12.82 6.53
C ILE A 132 5.12 -12.21 7.83
N THR A 133 6.33 -12.60 8.22
CA THR A 133 7.05 -12.00 9.34
C THR A 133 7.69 -10.70 8.88
N ILE A 134 7.31 -9.59 9.50
CA ILE A 134 7.82 -8.27 9.16
C ILE A 134 9.19 -8.08 9.79
N THR A 135 10.21 -7.98 8.94
CA THR A 135 11.61 -7.77 9.35
C THR A 135 12.04 -6.30 9.20
N ASN A 136 13.21 -5.94 9.74
CA ASN A 136 13.77 -4.61 9.57
C ASN A 136 13.97 -4.23 8.10
N TRP A 137 14.34 -5.18 7.24
CA TRP A 137 14.46 -4.94 5.81
C TRP A 137 13.15 -4.43 5.20
N HIS A 138 12.01 -5.02 5.57
CA HIS A 138 10.71 -4.56 5.08
C HIS A 138 10.44 -3.12 5.53
N ARG A 139 10.70 -2.82 6.81
CA ARG A 139 10.46 -1.51 7.42
C ARG A 139 11.32 -0.41 6.80
N GLU A 140 12.58 -0.71 6.55
CA GLU A 140 13.50 0.19 5.86
C GLU A 140 13.04 0.43 4.43
N LYS A 141 12.60 -0.62 3.73
CA LYS A 141 12.11 -0.51 2.36
C LYS A 141 10.84 0.33 2.26
N VAL A 142 9.90 0.19 3.21
CA VAL A 142 8.74 1.08 3.35
C VAL A 142 9.19 2.54 3.46
N LYS A 143 10.09 2.85 4.41
CA LYS A 143 10.59 4.23 4.60
C LYS A 143 11.30 4.79 3.36
N GLU A 144 12.10 3.98 2.69
CA GLU A 144 12.80 4.34 1.45
C GLU A 144 11.81 4.74 0.36
N ILE A 145 10.82 3.90 0.12
CA ILE A 145 9.82 4.11 -0.94
C ILE A 145 8.92 5.29 -0.62
N THR A 146 8.45 5.42 0.63
CA THR A 146 7.67 6.59 1.06
C THR A 146 8.44 7.88 0.76
N LYS A 147 9.72 7.96 1.15
CA LYS A 147 10.57 9.12 0.85
C LYS A 147 10.73 9.35 -0.65
N ALA A 148 10.86 8.29 -1.45
CA ALA A 148 10.99 8.42 -2.90
C ALA A 148 9.70 8.98 -3.54
N ILE A 149 8.53 8.52 -3.09
CA ILE A 149 7.23 9.02 -3.55
C ILE A 149 7.03 10.48 -3.12
N CYS A 150 7.37 10.85 -1.88
CA CYS A 150 7.30 12.23 -1.39
C CYS A 150 8.19 13.19 -2.20
N LYS A 151 9.33 12.71 -2.71
CA LYS A 151 10.27 13.51 -3.50
C LYS A 151 9.90 13.66 -4.98
N MET A 152 8.91 12.91 -5.47
CA MET A 152 8.44 13.08 -6.85
C MET A 152 7.94 14.50 -7.04
N THR A 153 8.16 15.09 -8.21
CA THR A 153 7.62 16.39 -8.61
C THR A 153 6.90 16.24 -9.94
N ILE A 154 5.94 17.14 -10.23
CA ILE A 154 5.22 17.11 -11.50
C ILE A 154 6.15 17.31 -12.71
N ASP A 155 7.24 18.06 -12.54
CA ASP A 155 8.22 18.37 -13.60
C ASP A 155 9.24 17.24 -13.83
N SER A 156 9.30 16.23 -12.97
CA SER A 156 10.28 15.14 -13.06
C SER A 156 9.56 13.80 -13.21
N ILE A 157 9.32 13.42 -14.47
CA ILE A 157 8.70 12.15 -14.82
C ILE A 157 9.72 11.02 -14.63
N PRO A 158 9.41 9.96 -13.85
CA PRO A 158 10.31 8.82 -13.72
C PRO A 158 10.52 8.09 -15.04
N ASP A 159 11.70 7.47 -15.19
CA ASP A 159 12.04 6.65 -16.35
C ASP A 159 11.06 5.49 -16.56
N PHE A 160 11.03 4.97 -17.79
CA PHE A 160 10.27 3.77 -18.10
C PHE A 160 10.80 2.56 -17.36
N THR A 161 9.90 1.65 -17.01
CA THR A 161 10.31 0.34 -16.50
C THR A 161 11.12 -0.44 -17.54
N ASP A 162 12.14 -1.15 -17.07
CA ASP A 162 12.95 -2.07 -17.88
C ASP A 162 12.17 -3.31 -18.34
N ASN A 163 11.06 -3.63 -17.66
CA ASN A 163 10.22 -4.78 -18.00
C ASN A 163 8.93 -4.33 -18.71
N PRO A 164 8.90 -4.26 -20.06
CA PRO A 164 7.73 -3.82 -20.80
C PRO A 164 6.52 -4.76 -20.65
N ASN A 165 6.70 -6.01 -20.18
CA ASN A 165 5.56 -6.90 -19.92
C ASN A 165 4.66 -6.37 -18.79
N LYS A 166 5.20 -5.56 -17.86
CA LYS A 166 4.39 -4.87 -16.85
C LYS A 166 3.40 -3.89 -17.50
N CYS A 167 3.76 -3.25 -18.61
CA CYS A 167 2.88 -2.28 -19.27
C CYS A 167 1.58 -2.90 -19.79
N LYS A 168 1.57 -4.20 -20.15
CA LYS A 168 0.40 -4.90 -20.72
C LYS A 168 -0.85 -4.86 -19.84
N LYS A 169 -0.69 -4.83 -18.51
CA LYS A 169 -1.79 -4.80 -17.53
C LYS A 169 -1.74 -3.54 -16.65
N CYS A 170 -0.94 -2.54 -17.02
CA CYS A 170 -0.79 -1.34 -16.24
C CYS A 170 -2.02 -0.44 -16.41
N SER A 171 -2.62 0.01 -15.31
CA SER A 171 -3.85 0.82 -15.35
C SER A 171 -3.66 2.17 -16.03
N VAL A 172 -2.44 2.70 -16.09
CA VAL A 172 -2.14 4.00 -16.69
C VAL A 172 -1.49 3.89 -18.06
N VAL A 173 -1.48 2.71 -18.69
CA VAL A 173 -0.78 2.49 -19.97
C VAL A 173 -1.29 3.40 -21.09
N GLN A 174 -2.59 3.71 -21.09
CA GLN A 174 -3.23 4.58 -22.09
C GLN A 174 -2.80 6.05 -21.96
N TYR A 175 -2.37 6.47 -20.78
CA TYR A 175 -1.84 7.82 -20.53
C TYR A 175 -0.33 7.86 -20.74
N CYS A 176 0.37 6.83 -20.24
CA CYS A 176 1.82 6.72 -20.32
C CYS A 176 2.32 6.51 -21.75
N MET A 177 1.55 5.77 -22.58
CA MET A 177 1.87 5.41 -23.97
C MET A 177 3.36 5.04 -24.13
N PRO A 178 3.85 4.01 -23.42
CA PRO A 178 5.28 3.81 -23.23
C PRO A 178 6.04 3.46 -24.51
N PHE A 179 5.36 3.02 -25.57
CA PHE A 179 6.00 2.77 -26.86
C PHE A 179 6.17 4.10 -27.62
N GLU A 180 5.09 4.85 -27.77
CA GLU A 180 5.01 6.12 -28.49
C GLU A 180 5.89 7.17 -27.83
N THR A 181 5.79 7.32 -26.51
CA THR A 181 6.59 8.30 -25.75
C THR A 181 8.09 7.99 -25.86
N LYS A 182 8.49 6.71 -25.81
CA LYS A 182 9.90 6.32 -26.05
C LYS A 182 10.37 6.66 -27.48
N MET A 183 9.51 6.63 -28.48
CA MET A 183 9.87 7.05 -29.83
C MET A 183 10.12 8.56 -29.91
N LEU A 184 9.40 9.35 -29.10
CA LEU A 184 9.53 10.81 -29.07
C LEU A 184 10.73 11.27 -28.22
N GLU A 185 11.02 10.62 -27.09
CA GLU A 185 12.14 10.95 -26.19
C GLU A 185 13.52 10.53 -26.75
N LYS A 186 13.56 9.68 -27.79
CA LYS A 186 14.81 9.23 -28.43
C LYS A 186 15.38 10.21 -29.48
N LYS A 187 14.90 11.44 -29.54
CA LYS A 187 15.43 12.52 -30.39
C LYS A 187 16.34 13.44 -29.59
#